data_AF-A0A661W7J8-F1
#
_entry.id   AF-A0A661W7J8-F1
#
_cell.length_a   1.000
_cell.length_b   1.000
_cell.length_c   1.000
_cell.angle_alpha   90.00
_cell.angle_beta   90.00
_cell.angle_gamma   90.00
#
_symmetry.space_group_name_H-M   'P 1'
#
loop_
_entity.id
_entity.type
_entity.pdbx_description
1 polymer ?
#
loop_
_entity_poly.entity_id
_entity_poly.type
_entity_poly.pdbx_seq_one_letter_code
_entity_poly.pdbx_strand_id
1 'polypeptide(L)'
;MTTLTQTITSELLDAVDDDGALKAVLQRHSRSKGPLYHALAQATSQLHHRLDKARTDLSGTETQRKRIEDRVQALAQQCEELDARRQALEQQVSQSESRLCETKELLDRAEALAGLGFGLDQLTRLHELLAHIAASQGATPEEGVRQFFDTVGHYEHIVSLDLESKRAESRAAQAKAEMERWEAEARRRESQSKARISAIDTVERWLSRGVREKDLPQWNTIIEKAGVSAESLASDLKRFSSLEALCRQRDRQAEELCKQQEQAEARLRTLKREEGQVKAGITSFRDPALREMEKVSQQAQTNLSELVSKARAYAHLQREAAQLENEIALARAFKSAMAEDWAQVPLQMVQQLLMGLIRWAGSSDHNQQVPAPSLIVQKAPGLGWSSLSVTDLLLWALMGVVTNEERKLLNGRR
;
A
#
# COMPACT_ATOMS: atom_id res chain seq x y z
N MET A 1 30.82 49.16 -75.89
CA MET A 1 30.85 50.64 -75.90
C MET A 1 29.70 51.15 -75.07
N THR A 2 29.97 51.85 -73.97
CA THR A 2 28.95 52.50 -73.15
C THR A 2 28.49 53.77 -73.85
N THR A 3 27.17 54.01 -73.91
CA THR A 3 26.66 55.25 -74.49
C THR A 3 26.90 56.41 -73.52
N LEU A 4 26.95 57.64 -74.04
CA LEU A 4 27.10 58.84 -73.20
C LEU A 4 25.97 58.91 -72.16
N THR A 5 24.74 58.55 -72.55
CA THR A 5 23.58 58.45 -71.64
C THR A 5 23.82 57.44 -70.51
N GLN A 6 24.35 56.24 -70.81
CA GLN A 6 24.64 55.23 -69.78
C GLN A 6 25.73 55.68 -68.81
N THR A 7 26.74 56.40 -69.31
CA THR A 7 27.85 56.94 -68.50
C THR A 7 27.36 58.04 -67.56
N ILE A 8 26.50 58.94 -68.08
CA ILE A 8 25.86 59.98 -67.26
C ILE A 8 24.92 59.35 -66.23
N THR A 9 24.16 58.30 -66.60
CA THR A 9 23.26 57.60 -65.67
C THR A 9 24.00 56.93 -64.52
N SER A 10 25.15 56.28 -64.76
CA SER A 10 25.96 55.70 -63.68
C SER A 10 26.55 56.78 -62.77
N GLU A 11 27.10 57.86 -63.34
CA GLU A 11 27.64 58.99 -62.57
C GLU A 11 26.54 59.65 -61.72
N LEU A 12 25.33 59.79 -62.25
CA LEU A 12 24.18 60.32 -61.51
C LEU A 12 23.74 59.39 -60.38
N LEU A 13 23.78 58.06 -60.56
CA LEU A 13 23.40 57.07 -59.55
C LEU A 13 24.45 56.95 -58.42
N ASP A 14 25.73 57.08 -58.74
CA ASP A 14 26.82 57.06 -57.76
C ASP A 14 26.88 58.36 -56.93
N ALA A 15 26.39 59.47 -57.49
CA ALA A 15 26.34 60.78 -56.85
C ALA A 15 25.01 61.06 -56.11
N VAL A 16 24.07 60.11 -56.03
CA VAL A 16 22.73 60.32 -55.44
C VAL A 16 22.77 60.78 -53.99
N ASP A 17 23.75 60.30 -53.22
CA ASP A 17 23.86 60.56 -51.79
C ASP A 17 24.74 61.78 -51.46
N ASP A 18 25.30 62.47 -52.47
CA ASP A 18 26.16 63.65 -52.31
C ASP A 18 25.72 64.78 -53.25
N ASP A 19 25.05 65.78 -52.69
CA ASP A 19 24.55 66.97 -53.41
C ASP A 19 25.68 67.75 -54.13
N GLY A 20 26.90 67.71 -53.60
CA GLY A 20 28.08 68.32 -54.22
C GLY A 20 28.54 67.54 -55.46
N ALA A 21 28.61 66.21 -55.37
CA ALA A 21 28.94 65.34 -56.49
C ALA A 21 27.86 65.39 -57.59
N LEU A 22 26.58 65.45 -57.21
CA LEU A 22 25.47 65.53 -58.16
C LEU A 22 25.52 66.83 -58.97
N LYS A 23 25.78 67.96 -58.30
CA LYS A 23 25.99 69.26 -58.97
C LYS A 23 27.18 69.22 -59.93
N ALA A 24 28.27 68.55 -59.55
CA ALA A 24 29.45 68.41 -60.42
C ALA A 24 29.15 67.60 -61.69
N VAL A 25 28.39 66.49 -61.59
CA VAL A 25 27.97 65.66 -62.73
C VAL A 25 27.04 66.46 -63.67
N LEU A 26 26.07 67.21 -63.12
CA LEU A 26 25.16 68.05 -63.90
C LEU A 26 25.89 69.19 -64.64
N GLN A 27 26.88 69.82 -64.00
CA GLN A 27 27.71 70.85 -64.62
C GLN A 27 28.59 70.27 -65.73
N ARG A 28 29.21 69.11 -65.50
CA ARG A 28 30.11 68.43 -66.44
C ARG A 28 29.43 68.06 -67.76
N HIS A 29 28.16 67.67 -67.71
CA HIS A 29 27.39 67.24 -68.89
C HIS A 29 26.36 68.27 -69.38
N SER A 30 26.41 69.51 -68.87
CA SER A 30 25.49 70.61 -69.19
C SER A 30 25.39 70.98 -70.68
N ARG A 31 26.44 70.72 -71.45
CA ARG A 31 26.49 70.95 -72.91
C ARG A 31 25.80 69.85 -73.71
N SER A 32 25.54 68.70 -73.10
CA SER A 32 24.93 67.51 -73.70
C SER A 32 23.49 67.32 -73.20
N LYS A 33 22.65 68.36 -73.37
CA LYS A 33 21.29 68.42 -72.80
C LYS A 33 20.41 67.20 -73.13
N GLY A 34 20.38 66.74 -74.38
CA GLY A 34 19.58 65.58 -74.79
C GLY A 34 19.97 64.28 -74.06
N PRO A 35 21.24 63.84 -74.14
CA PRO A 35 21.76 62.72 -73.36
C PRO A 35 21.59 62.88 -71.84
N LEU A 36 21.77 64.09 -71.30
CA LEU A 36 21.61 64.39 -69.87
C LEU A 36 20.15 64.21 -69.38
N TYR A 37 19.16 64.73 -70.13
CA TYR A 37 17.75 64.55 -69.76
C TYR A 37 17.31 63.08 -69.84
N HIS A 38 17.76 62.35 -70.85
CA HIS A 38 17.52 60.91 -70.92
C HIS A 38 18.20 60.15 -69.79
N ALA A 39 19.42 60.54 -69.41
CA ALA A 39 20.16 59.92 -68.32
C ALA A 39 19.50 60.18 -66.95
N LEU A 40 18.96 61.39 -66.73
CA LEU A 40 18.17 61.76 -65.54
C LEU A 40 16.87 60.96 -65.46
N ALA A 41 16.14 60.82 -66.57
CA ALA A 41 14.93 60.00 -66.63
C ALA A 41 15.23 58.51 -66.35
N GLN A 42 16.36 58.00 -66.85
CA GLN A 42 16.81 56.63 -66.57
C GLN A 42 17.26 56.45 -65.12
N ALA A 43 18.04 57.38 -64.57
CA ALA A 43 18.51 57.33 -63.18
C ALA A 43 17.35 57.40 -62.19
N THR A 44 16.41 58.34 -62.40
CA THR A 44 15.20 58.46 -61.56
C THR A 44 14.33 57.21 -61.63
N SER A 45 14.13 56.63 -62.82
CA SER A 45 13.38 55.37 -62.99
C SER A 45 14.06 54.19 -62.28
N GLN A 46 15.40 54.11 -62.33
CA GLN A 46 16.17 53.09 -61.61
C GLN A 46 16.10 53.27 -60.08
N LEU A 47 16.14 54.51 -59.59
CA LEU A 47 15.96 54.81 -58.16
C LEU A 47 14.56 54.46 -57.66
N HIS A 48 13.50 54.79 -58.43
CA HIS A 48 12.14 54.39 -58.09
C HIS A 48 12.02 52.87 -58.01
N HIS A 49 12.57 52.16 -58.98
CA HIS A 49 12.57 50.70 -58.96
C HIS A 49 13.34 50.12 -57.74
N ARG A 50 14.49 50.70 -57.38
CA ARG A 50 15.24 50.33 -56.17
C ARG A 50 14.44 50.60 -54.89
N LEU A 51 13.74 51.74 -54.82
CA LEU A 51 12.93 52.13 -53.67
C LEU A 51 11.70 51.22 -53.52
N ASP A 52 11.00 50.93 -54.61
CA ASP A 52 9.87 49.99 -54.61
C ASP A 52 10.32 48.59 -54.18
N LYS A 53 11.46 48.12 -54.69
CA LYS A 53 12.06 46.85 -54.28
C LYS A 53 12.43 46.84 -52.79
N ALA A 54 13.09 47.90 -52.31
CA ALA A 54 13.43 48.03 -50.90
C ALA A 54 12.17 48.07 -50.01
N ARG A 55 11.08 48.69 -50.48
CA ARG A 55 9.80 48.74 -49.77
C ARG A 55 9.13 47.37 -49.71
N THR A 56 9.14 46.61 -50.81
CA THR A 56 8.63 45.23 -50.81
C THR A 56 9.47 44.34 -49.91
N ASP A 57 10.79 44.46 -49.96
CA ASP A 57 11.71 43.69 -49.11
C ASP A 57 11.50 44.03 -47.63
N LEU A 58 11.37 45.32 -47.28
CA LEU A 58 11.07 45.77 -45.91
C LEU A 58 9.75 45.17 -45.41
N SER A 59 8.67 45.25 -46.20
CA SER A 59 7.38 44.64 -45.82
C SER A 59 7.50 43.12 -45.64
N GLY A 60 8.31 42.46 -46.47
CA GLY A 60 8.64 41.04 -46.34
C GLY A 60 9.33 40.76 -45.00
N THR A 61 10.35 41.53 -44.66
CA THR A 61 11.08 41.38 -43.38
C THR A 61 10.20 41.66 -42.16
N GLU A 62 9.28 42.63 -42.21
CA GLU A 62 8.34 42.92 -41.13
C GLU A 62 7.38 41.75 -40.89
N THR A 63 6.88 41.11 -41.96
CA THR A 63 6.02 39.92 -41.82
C THR A 63 6.79 38.73 -41.26
N GLN A 64 8.05 38.54 -41.67
CA GLN A 64 8.90 37.49 -41.10
C GLN A 64 9.20 37.75 -39.62
N ARG A 65 9.51 39.00 -39.26
CA ARG A 65 9.72 39.41 -37.87
C ARG A 65 8.50 39.09 -36.99
N LYS A 66 7.29 39.44 -37.43
CA LYS A 66 6.05 39.10 -36.72
C LYS A 66 5.87 37.60 -36.53
N ARG A 67 6.10 36.80 -37.59
CA ARG A 67 6.04 35.33 -37.50
C ARG A 67 7.05 34.75 -36.49
N ILE A 68 8.23 35.34 -36.40
CA ILE A 68 9.25 34.95 -35.41
C ILE A 68 8.79 35.35 -34.01
N GLU A 69 8.28 36.57 -33.82
CA GLU A 69 7.74 37.04 -32.54
C GLU A 69 6.61 36.12 -32.04
N ASP A 70 5.64 35.78 -32.89
CA ASP A 70 4.55 34.86 -32.55
C ASP A 70 5.06 33.47 -32.15
N ARG A 71 6.08 32.97 -32.87
CA ARG A 71 6.69 31.66 -32.59
C ARG A 71 7.50 31.67 -31.29
N VAL A 72 8.17 32.78 -30.96
CA VAL A 72 8.86 32.95 -29.68
C VAL A 72 7.85 32.97 -28.53
N GLN A 73 6.72 33.65 -28.68
CA GLN A 73 5.66 33.64 -27.66
C GLN A 73 5.06 32.24 -27.46
N ALA A 74 4.77 31.52 -28.54
CA ALA A 74 4.27 30.15 -28.45
C ALA A 74 5.27 29.21 -27.77
N LEU A 75 6.56 29.34 -28.07
CA LEU A 75 7.62 28.55 -27.41
C LEU A 75 7.78 28.92 -25.93
N ALA A 76 7.64 30.19 -25.57
CA ALA A 76 7.67 30.63 -24.18
C ALA A 76 6.53 29.99 -23.36
N GLN A 77 5.31 29.99 -23.91
CA GLN A 77 4.16 29.31 -23.29
C GLN A 77 4.39 27.81 -23.12
N GLN A 78 4.96 27.14 -24.13
CA GLN A 78 5.32 25.72 -24.03
C GLN A 78 6.38 25.46 -22.95
N CYS A 79 7.34 26.36 -22.77
CA CYS A 79 8.34 26.23 -21.70
C CYS A 79 7.69 26.34 -20.32
N GLU A 80 6.77 27.28 -20.12
CA GLU A 80 6.04 27.44 -18.87
C GLU A 80 5.19 26.19 -18.54
N GLU A 81 4.50 25.63 -19.54
CA GLU A 81 3.74 24.38 -19.37
C GLU A 81 4.64 23.19 -19.01
N LEU A 82 5.81 23.08 -19.65
CA LEU A 82 6.78 22.03 -19.36
C LEU A 82 7.40 22.18 -17.97
N ASP A 83 7.71 23.40 -17.54
CA ASP A 83 8.21 23.67 -16.19
C ASP A 83 7.15 23.34 -15.12
N ALA A 84 5.88 23.68 -15.34
CA ALA A 84 4.78 23.29 -14.46
C ALA A 84 4.64 21.77 -14.38
N ARG A 85 4.75 21.07 -15.52
CA ARG A 85 4.71 19.61 -15.56
C ARG A 85 5.92 18.97 -14.86
N ARG A 86 7.11 19.56 -15.00
CA ARG A 86 8.32 19.11 -14.27
C ARG A 86 8.12 19.21 -12.76
N GLN A 87 7.64 20.36 -12.27
CA GLN A 87 7.39 20.55 -10.83
C GLN A 87 6.36 19.57 -10.28
N ALA A 88 5.28 19.30 -11.03
CA ALA A 88 4.28 18.31 -10.64
C ALA A 88 4.88 16.89 -10.54
N LEU A 89 5.75 16.51 -11.49
CA LEU A 89 6.44 15.22 -11.47
C LEU A 89 7.44 15.13 -10.32
N GLU A 90 8.22 16.18 -10.05
CA GLU A 90 9.14 16.24 -8.91
C GLU A 90 8.40 16.05 -7.57
N GLN A 91 7.24 16.68 -7.41
CA GLN A 91 6.40 16.47 -6.23
C GLN A 91 5.91 15.02 -6.13
N GLN A 92 5.46 14.41 -7.23
CA GLN A 92 5.05 13.00 -7.22
C GLN A 92 6.20 12.05 -6.88
N VAL A 93 7.40 12.32 -7.39
CA VAL A 93 8.60 11.54 -7.06
C VAL A 93 8.90 11.64 -5.57
N SER A 94 8.93 12.85 -5.00
CA SER A 94 9.18 13.04 -3.56
C SER A 94 8.16 12.32 -2.67
N GLN A 95 6.88 12.33 -3.06
CA GLN A 95 5.82 11.60 -2.35
C GLN A 95 5.97 10.08 -2.49
N SER A 96 6.42 9.60 -3.64
CA SER A 96 6.68 8.17 -3.84
C SER A 96 7.91 7.70 -3.06
N GLU A 97 8.96 8.52 -2.98
CA GLU A 97 10.16 8.24 -2.19
C GLU A 97 9.86 8.20 -0.70
N SER A 98 9.04 9.13 -0.18
CA SER A 98 8.64 9.10 1.23
C SER A 98 7.85 7.82 1.57
N ARG A 99 6.90 7.42 0.70
CA ARG A 99 6.16 6.17 0.87
C ARG A 99 7.06 4.94 0.77
N LEU A 100 8.09 4.97 -0.09
CA LEU A 100 9.07 3.90 -0.19
C LEU A 100 9.90 3.78 1.09
N CYS A 101 10.31 4.89 1.70
CA CYS A 101 10.98 4.87 2.99
C CYS A 101 10.08 4.28 4.09
N GLU A 102 8.83 4.75 4.20
CA GLU A 102 7.86 4.22 5.18
C GLU A 102 7.63 2.71 5.01
N THR A 103 7.43 2.25 3.77
CA THR A 103 7.22 0.81 3.48
C THR A 103 8.47 -0.02 3.77
N LYS A 104 9.67 0.52 3.53
CA LYS A 104 10.92 -0.15 3.87
C LYS A 104 11.07 -0.29 5.40
N GLU A 105 10.80 0.76 6.16
CA GLU A 105 10.82 0.67 7.63
C GLU A 105 9.82 -0.37 8.16
N LEU A 106 8.63 -0.46 7.57
CA LEU A 106 7.65 -1.49 7.92
C LEU A 106 8.14 -2.89 7.55
N LEU A 107 8.82 -3.05 6.41
CA LEU A 107 9.41 -4.32 6.00
C LEU A 107 10.52 -4.75 6.96
N ASP A 108 11.44 -3.85 7.30
CA ASP A 108 12.53 -4.13 8.25
C ASP A 108 11.97 -4.57 9.62
N ARG A 109 10.88 -3.94 10.08
CA ARG A 109 10.16 -4.36 11.30
C ARG A 109 9.50 -5.73 11.15
N ALA A 110 8.88 -6.00 10.00
CA ALA A 110 8.26 -7.30 9.72
C ALA A 110 9.31 -8.42 9.66
N GLU A 111 10.48 -8.16 9.08
CA GLU A 111 11.62 -9.09 9.05
C GLU A 111 12.17 -9.35 10.45
N ALA A 112 12.30 -8.30 11.28
CA ALA A 112 12.70 -8.45 12.68
C ALA A 112 11.70 -9.32 13.48
N LEU A 113 10.39 -9.11 13.30
CA LEU A 113 9.35 -9.94 13.91
C LEU A 113 9.39 -11.38 13.41
N ALA A 114 9.61 -11.59 12.10
CA ALA A 114 9.76 -12.91 11.52
C ALA A 114 11.00 -13.63 12.08
N GLY A 115 12.12 -12.92 12.28
CA GLY A 115 13.32 -13.46 12.95
C GLY A 115 13.09 -13.89 14.40
N LEU A 116 12.12 -13.29 15.08
CA LEU A 116 11.66 -13.68 16.42
C LEU A 116 10.62 -14.83 16.38
N GLY A 117 10.28 -15.36 15.21
CA GLY A 117 9.30 -16.43 15.01
C GLY A 117 7.85 -15.94 14.82
N PHE A 118 7.64 -14.62 14.75
CA PHE A 118 6.34 -13.99 14.46
C PHE A 118 6.29 -13.54 13.00
N GLY A 119 6.22 -14.51 12.08
CA GLY A 119 5.97 -14.24 10.67
C GLY A 119 4.52 -13.84 10.39
N LEU A 120 4.21 -13.60 9.11
CA LEU A 120 2.90 -13.13 8.66
C LEU A 120 1.76 -14.07 9.12
N ASP A 121 1.92 -15.38 8.95
CA ASP A 121 0.89 -16.36 9.33
C ASP A 121 0.63 -16.35 10.85
N GLN A 122 1.68 -16.22 11.66
CA GLN A 122 1.55 -16.15 13.12
C GLN A 122 0.86 -14.84 13.54
N LEU A 123 1.21 -13.71 12.91
CA LEU A 123 0.61 -12.41 13.20
C LEU A 123 -0.85 -12.33 12.77
N THR A 124 -1.20 -12.89 11.61
CA THR A 124 -2.61 -12.99 11.16
C THR A 124 -3.42 -13.83 12.13
N ARG A 125 -2.89 -14.98 12.54
CA ARG A 125 -3.56 -15.84 13.51
C ARG A 125 -3.71 -15.18 14.88
N LEU A 126 -2.69 -14.45 15.34
CA LEU A 126 -2.76 -13.65 16.57
C LEU A 126 -3.83 -12.57 16.44
N HIS A 127 -3.86 -11.84 15.33
CA HIS A 127 -4.84 -10.80 15.08
C HIS A 127 -6.27 -11.35 15.06
N GLU A 128 -6.51 -12.48 14.41
CA GLU A 128 -7.81 -13.16 14.39
C GLU A 128 -8.26 -13.57 15.80
N LEU A 129 -7.33 -14.11 16.61
CA LEU A 129 -7.61 -14.49 17.99
C LEU A 129 -7.92 -13.26 18.85
N LEU A 130 -7.14 -12.18 18.72
CA LEU A 130 -7.38 -10.94 19.45
C LEU A 130 -8.68 -10.27 19.02
N ALA A 131 -9.00 -10.27 17.74
CA ALA A 131 -10.27 -9.77 17.22
C ALA A 131 -11.46 -10.57 17.76
N HIS A 132 -11.31 -11.90 17.85
CA HIS A 132 -12.32 -12.78 18.45
C HIS A 132 -12.53 -12.47 19.94
N ILE A 133 -11.44 -12.26 20.68
CA ILE A 133 -11.48 -11.90 22.11
C ILE A 133 -12.07 -10.50 22.30
N ALA A 134 -11.66 -9.51 21.50
CA ALA A 134 -12.17 -8.15 21.55
C ALA A 134 -13.69 -8.11 21.35
N ALA A 135 -14.16 -8.81 20.31
CA ALA A 135 -15.57 -8.91 20.00
C ALA A 135 -16.36 -9.60 21.12
N SER A 136 -15.77 -10.59 21.80
CA SER A 136 -16.39 -11.24 22.97
C SER A 136 -16.57 -10.30 24.16
N GLN A 137 -15.78 -9.23 24.23
CA GLN A 137 -15.83 -8.20 25.26
C GLN A 137 -16.58 -6.94 24.81
N GLY A 138 -17.16 -6.96 23.60
CA GLY A 138 -17.84 -5.80 23.01
C GLY A 138 -16.92 -4.66 22.58
N ALA A 139 -15.61 -4.92 22.46
CA ALA A 139 -14.62 -3.99 21.98
C ALA A 139 -14.36 -4.18 20.47
N THR A 140 -13.92 -3.14 19.78
CA THR A 140 -13.49 -3.26 18.39
C THR A 140 -12.21 -4.11 18.29
N PRO A 141 -11.94 -4.77 17.16
CA PRO A 141 -10.71 -5.55 16.96
C PRO A 141 -9.44 -4.75 17.26
N GLU A 142 -9.43 -3.47 16.89
CA GLU A 142 -8.33 -2.53 17.12
C GLU A 142 -8.14 -2.21 18.61
N GLU A 143 -9.23 -2.01 19.35
CA GLU A 143 -9.20 -1.82 20.80
C GLU A 143 -8.74 -3.08 21.54
N GLY A 144 -9.16 -4.27 21.11
CA GLY A 144 -8.72 -5.51 21.73
C GLY A 144 -7.25 -5.84 21.47
N VAL A 145 -6.73 -5.50 20.29
CA VAL A 145 -5.28 -5.57 20.04
C VAL A 145 -4.52 -4.63 20.97
N ARG A 146 -4.99 -3.38 21.15
CA ARG A 146 -4.40 -2.43 22.11
C ARG A 146 -4.45 -2.97 23.54
N GLN A 147 -5.62 -3.35 24.01
CA GLN A 147 -5.80 -3.87 25.37
C GLN A 147 -4.96 -5.12 25.61
N PHE A 148 -4.82 -6.00 24.62
CA PHE A 148 -3.96 -7.16 24.75
C PHE A 148 -2.50 -6.75 24.98
N PHE A 149 -1.94 -5.88 24.14
CA PHE A 149 -0.54 -5.46 24.32
C PHE A 149 -0.32 -4.64 25.60
N ASP A 150 -1.32 -3.86 26.05
CA ASP A 150 -1.29 -3.21 27.37
C ASP A 150 -1.30 -4.24 28.51
N THR A 151 -2.09 -5.31 28.38
CA THR A 151 -2.19 -6.38 29.38
C THR A 151 -0.94 -7.27 29.40
N VAL A 152 -0.34 -7.52 28.23
CA VAL A 152 0.95 -8.24 28.11
C VAL A 152 2.04 -7.51 28.88
N GLY A 153 2.04 -6.17 28.88
CA GLY A 153 2.93 -5.37 29.72
C GLY A 153 2.82 -5.67 31.22
N HIS A 154 1.70 -6.24 31.68
CA HIS A 154 1.42 -6.59 33.07
C HIS A 154 1.33 -8.11 33.30
N TYR A 155 1.75 -8.93 32.33
CA TYR A 155 1.53 -10.37 32.33
C TYR A 155 2.16 -11.07 33.53
N GLU A 156 3.40 -10.73 33.90
CA GLU A 156 4.09 -11.32 35.06
C GLU A 156 3.31 -11.11 36.36
N HIS A 157 2.74 -9.91 36.54
CA HIS A 157 1.94 -9.59 37.71
C HIS A 157 0.64 -10.41 37.75
N ILE A 158 -0.04 -10.60 36.62
CA ILE A 158 -1.26 -11.41 36.54
C ILE A 158 -0.99 -12.88 36.86
N VAL A 159 0.10 -13.44 36.33
CA VAL A 159 0.50 -14.84 36.61
C VAL A 159 0.82 -15.03 38.09
N SER A 160 1.46 -14.04 38.72
CA SER A 160 1.77 -14.10 40.16
C SER A 160 0.50 -14.17 41.02
N LEU A 161 -0.55 -13.41 40.66
CA LEU A 161 -1.83 -13.41 41.36
C LEU A 161 -2.60 -14.73 41.20
N ASP A 162 -2.57 -15.36 40.03
CA ASP A 162 -3.22 -16.67 39.79
C ASP A 162 -2.60 -17.78 40.67
N LEU A 163 -1.27 -17.75 40.83
CA LEU A 163 -0.54 -18.65 41.73
C LEU A 163 -0.96 -18.45 43.20
N GLU A 164 -1.14 -17.20 43.63
CA GLU A 164 -1.61 -16.89 44.99
C GLU A 164 -3.05 -17.34 45.22
N SER A 165 -3.94 -17.18 44.23
CA SER A 165 -5.31 -17.67 44.26
C SER A 165 -5.37 -19.18 44.46
N LYS A 166 -4.64 -19.95 43.64
CA LYS A 166 -4.57 -21.42 43.75
C LYS A 166 -4.05 -21.88 45.11
N ARG A 167 -3.06 -21.17 45.69
CA ARG A 167 -2.57 -21.44 47.05
C ARG A 167 -3.60 -21.12 48.14
N ALA A 168 -4.50 -20.16 47.90
CA ALA A 168 -5.59 -19.86 48.83
C ALA A 168 -6.68 -20.93 48.75
N GLU A 169 -7.05 -21.38 47.55
CA GLU A 169 -8.02 -22.46 47.35
C GLU A 169 -7.58 -23.78 48.00
N SER A 170 -6.30 -24.15 47.88
CA SER A 170 -5.78 -25.36 48.52
C SER A 170 -5.88 -25.29 50.05
N ARG A 171 -5.64 -24.11 50.63
CA ARG A 171 -5.78 -23.88 52.08
C ARG A 171 -7.24 -23.96 52.52
N ALA A 172 -8.17 -23.41 51.72
CA ALA A 172 -9.60 -23.49 52.00
C ALA A 172 -10.12 -24.94 51.93
N ALA A 173 -9.67 -25.73 50.95
CA ALA A 173 -10.02 -27.14 50.82
C ALA A 173 -9.53 -27.97 52.02
N GLN A 174 -8.30 -27.72 52.49
CA GLN A 174 -7.76 -28.35 53.70
C GLN A 174 -8.58 -28.01 54.94
N ALA A 175 -8.91 -26.72 55.13
CA ALA A 175 -9.73 -26.28 56.25
C ALA A 175 -11.13 -26.92 56.24
N LYS A 176 -11.75 -27.08 55.05
CA LYS A 176 -13.04 -27.77 54.91
C LYS A 176 -12.95 -29.24 55.29
N ALA A 177 -11.92 -29.94 54.85
CA ALA A 177 -11.71 -31.35 55.22
C ALA A 177 -11.48 -31.51 56.73
N GLU A 178 -10.78 -30.58 57.36
CA GLU A 178 -10.65 -30.55 58.83
C GLU A 178 -11.99 -30.31 59.51
N MET A 179 -12.80 -29.37 59.00
CA MET A 179 -14.14 -29.10 59.53
C MET A 179 -15.04 -30.36 59.49
N GLU A 180 -15.09 -31.06 58.36
CA GLU A 180 -15.87 -32.29 58.20
C GLU A 180 -15.42 -33.40 59.18
N ARG A 181 -14.10 -33.51 59.43
CA ARG A 181 -13.56 -34.43 60.45
C ARG A 181 -14.06 -34.06 61.85
N TRP A 182 -13.97 -32.78 62.22
CA TRP A 182 -14.41 -32.30 63.53
C TRP A 182 -15.93 -32.44 63.72
N GLU A 183 -16.73 -32.24 62.68
CA GLU A 183 -18.18 -32.47 62.73
C GLU A 183 -18.53 -33.94 62.97
N ALA A 184 -17.85 -34.86 62.28
CA ALA A 184 -18.02 -36.29 62.50
C ALA A 184 -17.66 -36.67 63.95
N GLU A 185 -16.62 -36.05 64.50
CA GLU A 185 -16.16 -36.29 65.86
C GLU A 185 -17.11 -35.69 66.92
N ALA A 186 -17.67 -34.51 66.65
CA ALA A 186 -18.70 -33.88 67.48
C ALA A 186 -19.97 -34.73 67.53
N ARG A 187 -20.46 -35.24 66.38
CA ARG A 187 -21.62 -36.16 66.32
C ARG A 187 -21.36 -37.43 67.12
N ARG A 188 -20.14 -37.98 67.03
CA ARG A 188 -19.74 -39.15 67.82
C ARG A 188 -19.80 -38.84 69.32
N ARG A 189 -19.26 -37.70 69.75
CA ARG A 189 -19.30 -37.25 71.16
C ARG A 189 -20.72 -37.00 71.66
N GLU A 190 -21.57 -36.40 70.84
CA GLU A 190 -22.98 -36.16 71.18
C GLU A 190 -23.74 -37.47 71.39
N SER A 191 -23.53 -38.47 70.52
CA SER A 191 -24.12 -39.80 70.68
C SER A 191 -23.69 -40.46 72.00
N GLN A 192 -22.42 -40.30 72.40
CA GLN A 192 -21.90 -40.79 73.67
C GLN A 192 -22.51 -40.05 74.87
N SER A 193 -22.69 -38.74 74.77
CA SER A 193 -23.34 -37.94 75.81
C SER A 193 -24.80 -38.35 76.03
N LYS A 194 -25.57 -38.54 74.95
CA LYS A 194 -26.95 -39.02 75.03
C LYS A 194 -27.04 -40.40 75.71
N ALA A 195 -26.11 -41.30 75.42
CA ALA A 195 -26.03 -42.59 76.10
C ALA A 195 -25.76 -42.43 77.61
N ARG A 196 -24.90 -41.48 78.01
CA ARG A 196 -24.61 -41.19 79.43
C ARG A 196 -25.79 -40.54 80.15
N ILE A 197 -26.48 -39.59 79.51
CA ILE A 197 -27.70 -38.97 80.07
C ILE A 197 -28.76 -40.04 80.32
N SER A 198 -28.98 -40.95 79.36
CA SER A 198 -29.89 -42.09 79.56
C SER A 198 -29.50 -42.99 80.74
N ALA A 199 -28.19 -43.20 80.96
CA ALA A 199 -27.67 -43.91 82.13
C ALA A 199 -27.90 -43.14 83.45
N ILE A 200 -27.83 -41.81 83.43
CA ILE A 200 -28.14 -40.96 84.59
C ILE A 200 -29.63 -40.99 84.89
N ASP A 201 -30.50 -40.84 83.88
CA ASP A 201 -31.96 -40.90 84.04
C ASP A 201 -32.44 -42.25 84.60
N THR A 202 -31.71 -43.33 84.31
CA THR A 202 -31.99 -44.65 84.89
C THR A 202 -31.58 -44.72 86.36
N VAL A 203 -30.44 -44.12 86.72
CA VAL A 203 -30.00 -43.97 88.12
C VAL A 203 -30.96 -43.07 88.91
N GLU A 204 -31.40 -41.95 88.36
CA GLU A 204 -32.38 -41.06 88.99
C GLU A 204 -33.73 -41.75 89.19
N ARG A 205 -34.16 -42.60 88.25
CA ARG A 205 -35.32 -43.48 88.42
C ARG A 205 -35.15 -44.51 89.55
N TRP A 206 -33.94 -44.98 89.81
CA TRP A 206 -33.67 -45.85 90.96
C TRP A 206 -33.70 -45.10 92.29
N LEU A 207 -33.17 -43.88 92.32
CA LEU A 207 -33.22 -42.99 93.49
C LEU A 207 -34.67 -42.63 93.85
N SER A 208 -35.49 -42.30 92.87
CA SER A 208 -36.92 -41.96 93.06
C SER A 208 -37.80 -43.16 93.46
N ARG A 209 -37.29 -44.40 93.35
CA ARG A 209 -37.91 -45.62 93.92
C ARG A 209 -37.51 -45.88 95.38
N GLY A 210 -36.82 -44.95 96.03
CA GLY A 210 -36.59 -44.98 97.48
C GLY A 210 -35.26 -45.60 97.92
N VAL A 211 -34.33 -45.84 96.99
CA VAL A 211 -32.92 -46.14 97.33
C VAL A 211 -32.29 -44.86 97.86
N ARG A 212 -31.94 -44.81 99.16
CA ARG A 212 -31.52 -43.57 99.84
C ARG A 212 -30.03 -43.54 100.12
N GLU A 213 -29.53 -42.33 100.39
CA GLU A 213 -28.12 -42.00 100.65
C GLU A 213 -27.48 -42.71 101.87
N LYS A 214 -28.26 -43.53 102.56
CA LYS A 214 -27.90 -44.27 103.78
C LYS A 214 -27.82 -45.79 103.52
N ASP A 215 -28.31 -46.24 102.37
CA ASP A 215 -28.02 -47.54 101.75
C ASP A 215 -26.71 -47.50 100.92
N LEU A 216 -25.97 -46.41 101.09
CA LEU A 216 -24.79 -45.98 100.37
C LEU A 216 -23.42 -46.46 100.90
N PRO A 217 -23.28 -47.52 101.74
CA PRO A 217 -21.98 -48.19 101.93
C PRO A 217 -21.38 -48.75 100.63
N GLN A 218 -22.10 -48.70 99.51
CA GLN A 218 -21.64 -49.18 98.22
C GLN A 218 -20.87 -48.15 97.38
N TRP A 219 -20.83 -46.85 97.72
CA TRP A 219 -20.19 -45.85 96.85
C TRP A 219 -18.66 -45.94 96.77
N ASN A 220 -17.94 -46.18 97.88
CA ASN A 220 -16.50 -46.45 97.80
C ASN A 220 -16.23 -47.74 97.00
N THR A 221 -17.09 -48.75 97.14
CA THR A 221 -17.01 -50.00 96.39
C THR A 221 -17.34 -49.85 94.90
N ILE A 222 -18.19 -48.88 94.52
CA ILE A 222 -18.56 -48.59 93.11
C ILE A 222 -17.51 -47.68 92.47
N ILE A 223 -16.94 -46.73 93.19
CA ILE A 223 -15.84 -45.86 92.75
C ILE A 223 -14.55 -46.69 92.59
N GLU A 224 -14.28 -47.67 93.47
CA GLU A 224 -13.22 -48.67 93.30
C GLU A 224 -13.50 -49.68 92.17
N LYS A 225 -14.75 -50.13 91.98
CA LYS A 225 -15.13 -51.02 90.85
C LYS A 225 -15.17 -50.30 89.50
N ALA A 226 -15.36 -48.97 89.48
CA ALA A 226 -15.28 -48.12 88.29
C ALA A 226 -13.87 -47.55 88.05
N GLY A 227 -12.98 -47.64 89.05
CA GLY A 227 -11.54 -47.36 88.94
C GLY A 227 -11.12 -45.88 88.92
N VAL A 228 -11.92 -44.95 89.47
CA VAL A 228 -11.63 -43.50 89.32
C VAL A 228 -11.73 -42.76 90.65
N SER A 229 -10.73 -41.95 91.02
CA SER A 229 -10.69 -41.22 92.30
C SER A 229 -11.46 -39.88 92.29
N ALA A 230 -11.82 -39.38 93.47
CA ALA A 230 -12.54 -38.11 93.62
C ALA A 230 -11.77 -36.87 93.09
N GLU A 231 -10.43 -36.90 93.11
CA GLU A 231 -9.58 -35.84 92.56
C GLU A 231 -9.58 -35.83 91.02
N SER A 232 -9.73 -37.02 90.39
CA SER A 232 -9.94 -37.14 88.94
C SER A 232 -11.23 -36.45 88.51
N LEU A 233 -12.30 -36.60 89.29
CA LEU A 233 -13.61 -36.03 88.98
C LEU A 233 -13.60 -34.48 88.98
N ALA A 234 -12.87 -33.87 89.92
CA ALA A 234 -12.72 -32.42 89.99
C ALA A 234 -11.85 -31.86 88.84
N SER A 235 -10.81 -32.59 88.42
CA SER A 235 -10.02 -32.30 87.22
C SER A 235 -10.89 -32.37 85.95
N ASP A 236 -11.76 -33.37 85.87
CA ASP A 236 -12.62 -33.59 84.71
C ASP A 236 -13.70 -32.49 84.56
N LEU A 237 -14.22 -31.97 85.68
CA LEU A 237 -15.13 -30.82 85.70
C LEU A 237 -14.46 -29.53 85.18
N LYS A 238 -13.19 -29.29 85.53
CA LYS A 238 -12.40 -28.17 84.96
C LYS A 238 -12.14 -28.34 83.47
N ARG A 239 -11.89 -29.56 83.00
CA ARG A 239 -11.78 -29.86 81.56
C ARG A 239 -13.10 -29.58 80.84
N PHE A 240 -14.23 -29.86 81.49
CA PHE A 240 -15.56 -29.67 80.90
C PHE A 240 -15.87 -28.19 80.61
N SER A 241 -15.54 -27.27 81.51
CA SER A 241 -15.79 -25.83 81.28
C SER A 241 -14.90 -25.24 80.17
N SER A 242 -13.65 -25.70 80.04
CA SER A 242 -12.79 -25.35 78.90
C SER A 242 -13.30 -25.93 77.56
N LEU A 243 -13.96 -27.09 77.59
CA LEU A 243 -14.58 -27.69 76.41
C LEU A 243 -15.83 -26.93 75.98
N GLU A 244 -16.63 -26.44 76.92
CA GLU A 244 -17.83 -25.66 76.62
C GLU A 244 -17.46 -24.33 75.92
N ALA A 245 -16.37 -23.69 76.33
CA ALA A 245 -15.85 -22.50 75.67
C ALA A 245 -15.39 -22.77 74.23
N LEU A 246 -14.75 -23.92 73.98
CA LEU A 246 -14.35 -24.34 72.64
C LEU A 246 -15.55 -24.67 71.73
N CYS A 247 -16.61 -25.28 72.27
CA CYS A 247 -17.85 -25.52 71.52
C CYS A 247 -18.47 -24.20 71.04
N ARG A 248 -18.60 -23.21 71.94
CA ARG A 248 -19.16 -21.89 71.57
C ARG A 248 -18.33 -21.16 70.52
N GLN A 249 -17.00 -21.32 70.54
CA GLN A 249 -16.14 -20.74 69.51
C GLN A 249 -16.31 -21.44 68.16
N ARG A 250 -16.53 -22.76 68.17
CA ARG A 250 -16.75 -23.56 66.96
C ARG A 250 -18.11 -23.29 66.31
N ASP A 251 -19.17 -23.12 67.11
CA ASP A 251 -20.50 -22.76 66.59
C ASP A 251 -20.47 -21.44 65.82
N ARG A 252 -19.77 -20.43 66.34
CA ARG A 252 -19.57 -19.14 65.65
C ARG A 252 -18.83 -19.30 64.32
N GLN A 253 -17.83 -20.18 64.26
CA GLN A 253 -17.10 -20.44 63.01
C GLN A 253 -17.96 -21.18 61.97
N ALA A 254 -18.82 -22.09 62.41
CA ALA A 254 -19.76 -22.79 61.53
C ALA A 254 -20.80 -21.83 60.93
N GLU A 255 -21.33 -20.89 61.73
CA GLU A 255 -22.25 -19.85 61.24
C GLU A 255 -21.58 -18.94 60.18
N GLU A 256 -20.32 -18.58 60.38
CA GLU A 256 -19.56 -17.76 59.42
C GLU A 256 -19.35 -18.49 58.09
N LEU A 257 -19.00 -19.78 58.13
CA LEU A 257 -18.79 -20.60 56.94
C LEU A 257 -20.10 -20.86 56.18
N CYS A 258 -21.21 -21.04 56.89
CA CYS A 258 -22.52 -21.23 56.28
C CYS A 258 -22.93 -19.98 55.47
N LYS A 259 -22.71 -18.78 56.02
CA LYS A 259 -22.92 -17.51 55.31
C LYS A 259 -22.05 -17.38 54.06
N GLN A 260 -20.80 -17.83 54.12
CA GLN A 260 -19.89 -17.79 52.96
C GLN A 260 -20.34 -18.75 51.85
N GLN A 261 -20.85 -19.93 52.21
CA GLN A 261 -21.37 -20.90 51.24
C GLN A 261 -22.60 -20.35 50.51
N GLU A 262 -23.56 -19.77 51.22
CA GLU A 262 -24.76 -19.16 50.63
C GLU A 262 -24.41 -18.04 49.63
N GLN A 263 -23.42 -17.20 49.97
CA GLN A 263 -22.93 -16.15 49.07
C GLN A 263 -22.28 -16.72 47.81
N ALA A 264 -21.49 -17.79 47.93
CA ALA A 264 -20.85 -18.43 46.78
C ALA A 264 -21.89 -19.06 45.82
N GLU A 265 -22.91 -19.73 46.36
CA GLU A 265 -23.97 -20.32 45.54
C GLU A 265 -24.81 -19.26 44.81
N ALA A 266 -25.06 -18.11 45.44
CA ALA A 266 -25.75 -16.99 44.80
C ALA A 266 -24.97 -16.47 43.58
N ARG A 267 -23.65 -16.30 43.70
CA ARG A 267 -22.77 -15.87 42.59
C ARG A 267 -22.71 -16.88 41.45
N LEU A 268 -22.75 -18.17 41.77
CA LEU A 268 -22.73 -19.22 40.74
C LEU A 268 -24.02 -19.21 39.90
N ARG A 269 -25.16 -18.88 40.51
CA ARG A 269 -26.44 -18.73 39.80
C ARG A 269 -26.46 -17.51 38.89
N THR A 270 -25.83 -16.39 39.26
CA THR A 270 -25.75 -15.20 38.40
C THR A 270 -24.88 -15.46 37.17
N LEU A 271 -23.69 -16.02 37.37
CA LEU A 271 -22.76 -16.34 36.28
C LEU A 271 -23.38 -17.29 35.23
N LYS A 272 -24.15 -18.30 35.67
CA LYS A 272 -24.85 -19.20 34.74
C LYS A 272 -25.92 -18.50 33.89
N ARG A 273 -26.57 -17.46 34.42
CA ARG A 273 -27.55 -16.66 33.65
C ARG A 273 -26.85 -15.80 32.62
N GLU A 274 -25.73 -15.18 33.00
CA GLU A 274 -24.90 -14.37 32.10
C GLU A 274 -24.34 -15.22 30.95
N GLU A 275 -23.84 -16.43 31.22
CA GLU A 275 -23.38 -17.37 30.19
C GLU A 275 -24.47 -17.69 29.15
N GLY A 276 -25.71 -17.91 29.61
CA GLY A 276 -26.86 -18.15 28.74
C GLY A 276 -27.20 -16.94 27.86
N GLN A 277 -27.15 -15.72 28.42
CA GLN A 277 -27.39 -14.49 27.68
C GLN A 277 -26.31 -14.23 26.63
N VAL A 278 -25.05 -14.48 26.98
CA VAL A 278 -23.92 -14.35 26.04
C VAL A 278 -24.06 -15.34 24.89
N LYS A 279 -24.40 -16.61 25.16
CA LYS A 279 -24.65 -17.61 24.10
C LYS A 279 -25.78 -17.20 23.16
N ALA A 280 -26.89 -16.70 23.68
CA ALA A 280 -28.00 -16.22 22.87
C ALA A 280 -27.60 -15.01 22.01
N GLY A 281 -26.84 -14.07 22.56
CA GLY A 281 -26.30 -12.91 21.84
C GLY A 281 -25.33 -13.29 20.72
N ILE A 282 -24.45 -14.28 20.95
CA ILE A 282 -23.54 -14.80 19.93
C ILE A 282 -24.33 -15.35 18.74
N THR A 283 -25.38 -16.14 19.00
CA THR A 283 -26.20 -16.70 17.93
C THR A 283 -27.01 -15.66 17.17
N SER A 284 -27.53 -14.62 17.84
CA SER A 284 -28.32 -13.58 17.17
C SER A 284 -27.49 -12.67 16.27
N PHE A 285 -26.19 -12.52 16.56
CA PHE A 285 -25.28 -11.67 15.78
C PHE A 285 -24.54 -12.42 14.67
N ARG A 286 -24.17 -13.70 14.90
CA ARG A 286 -23.41 -14.50 13.93
C ARG A 286 -24.10 -14.61 12.58
N ASP A 287 -25.39 -14.93 12.57
CA ASP A 287 -26.10 -15.27 11.33
C ASP A 287 -26.37 -14.03 10.45
N PRO A 288 -26.72 -12.84 10.99
CA PRO A 288 -26.78 -11.61 10.20
C PRO A 288 -25.41 -11.14 9.68
N ALA A 289 -24.36 -11.25 10.49
CA ALA A 289 -23.01 -10.80 10.10
C ALA A 289 -22.46 -11.60 8.92
N LEU A 290 -22.67 -12.92 8.91
CA LEU A 290 -22.27 -13.77 7.78
C LEU A 290 -22.98 -13.38 6.48
N ARG A 291 -24.25 -12.97 6.55
CA ARG A 291 -25.02 -12.51 5.37
C ARG A 291 -24.52 -11.18 4.81
N GLU A 292 -24.14 -10.24 5.67
CA GLU A 292 -23.58 -8.95 5.21
C GLU A 292 -22.17 -9.11 4.64
N MET A 293 -21.32 -9.96 5.24
CA MET A 293 -20.00 -10.25 4.68
C MET A 293 -20.08 -10.88 3.29
N GLU A 294 -21.04 -11.78 3.06
CA GLU A 294 -21.25 -12.41 1.76
C GLU A 294 -21.67 -11.38 0.70
N LYS A 295 -22.50 -10.40 1.08
CA LYS A 295 -22.92 -9.30 0.20
C LYS A 295 -21.78 -8.35 -0.14
N VAL A 296 -20.96 -7.97 0.83
CA VAL A 296 -19.77 -7.12 0.61
C VAL A 296 -18.74 -7.82 -0.27
N SER A 297 -18.53 -9.13 -0.07
CA SER A 297 -17.65 -9.94 -0.91
C SER A 297 -18.10 -9.95 -2.38
N GLN A 298 -19.40 -10.14 -2.62
CA GLN A 298 -19.96 -10.10 -3.97
C GLN A 298 -19.77 -8.72 -4.64
N GLN A 299 -19.96 -7.62 -3.90
CA GLN A 299 -19.73 -6.26 -4.41
C GLN A 299 -18.25 -5.97 -4.71
N ALA A 300 -17.33 -6.46 -3.88
CA ALA A 300 -15.90 -6.31 -4.13
C ALA A 300 -15.48 -7.03 -5.42
N GLN A 301 -16.03 -8.23 -5.65
CA GLN A 301 -15.75 -9.03 -6.84
C GLN A 301 -16.24 -8.35 -8.12
N THR A 302 -17.43 -7.71 -8.11
CA THR A 302 -17.93 -6.94 -9.26
C THR A 302 -17.04 -5.73 -9.54
N ASN A 303 -16.66 -4.97 -8.52
CA ASN A 303 -15.83 -3.77 -8.68
C ASN A 303 -14.43 -4.10 -9.22
N LEU A 304 -13.82 -5.19 -8.76
CA LEU A 304 -12.53 -5.67 -9.29
C LEU A 304 -12.62 -6.04 -10.77
N SER A 305 -13.72 -6.69 -11.18
CA SER A 305 -13.91 -7.05 -12.59
C SER A 305 -14.01 -5.81 -13.50
N GLU A 306 -14.64 -4.74 -13.03
CA GLU A 306 -14.71 -3.46 -13.75
C GLU A 306 -13.36 -2.74 -13.82
N LEU A 307 -12.57 -2.76 -12.75
CA LEU A 307 -11.23 -2.16 -12.75
C LEU A 307 -10.31 -2.87 -13.73
N VAL A 308 -10.36 -4.21 -13.77
CA VAL A 308 -9.58 -5.01 -14.72
C VAL A 308 -9.98 -4.71 -16.16
N SER A 309 -11.27 -4.52 -16.45
CA SER A 309 -11.72 -4.17 -17.80
C SER A 309 -11.24 -2.78 -18.24
N LYS A 310 -11.31 -1.78 -17.35
CA LYS A 310 -10.78 -0.43 -17.60
C LYS A 310 -9.27 -0.42 -17.83
N ALA A 311 -8.51 -1.18 -17.02
CA ALA A 311 -7.06 -1.29 -17.19
C ALA A 311 -6.68 -1.91 -18.56
N ARG A 312 -7.43 -2.91 -19.02
CA ARG A 312 -7.24 -3.49 -20.36
C ARG A 312 -7.51 -2.49 -21.48
N ALA A 313 -8.56 -1.67 -21.34
CA ALA A 313 -8.88 -0.61 -22.31
C ALA A 313 -7.76 0.45 -22.37
N TYR A 314 -7.22 0.86 -21.21
CA TYR A 314 -6.10 1.79 -21.17
C TYR A 314 -4.83 1.23 -21.85
N ALA A 315 -4.51 -0.04 -21.57
CA ALA A 315 -3.37 -0.71 -22.21
C ALA A 315 -3.53 -0.83 -23.74
N HIS A 316 -4.76 -0.89 -24.25
CA HIS A 316 -5.04 -0.84 -25.68
C HIS A 316 -4.75 0.55 -26.26
N LEU A 317 -5.31 1.59 -25.65
CA LEU A 317 -5.11 2.99 -26.08
C LEU A 317 -3.63 3.39 -26.07
N GLN A 318 -2.87 2.92 -25.08
CA GLN A 318 -1.43 3.18 -25.01
C GLN A 318 -0.67 2.54 -26.18
N ARG A 319 -1.08 1.34 -26.61
CA ARG A 319 -0.49 0.69 -27.79
C ARG A 319 -0.84 1.41 -29.08
N GLU A 320 -2.10 1.85 -29.23
CA GLU A 320 -2.53 2.66 -30.38
C GLU A 320 -1.78 3.99 -30.46
N ALA A 321 -1.60 4.68 -29.33
CA ALA A 321 -0.83 5.93 -29.27
C ALA A 321 0.62 5.72 -29.74
N ALA A 322 1.28 4.67 -29.26
CA ALA A 322 2.64 4.34 -29.69
C ALA A 322 2.74 4.01 -31.19
N GLN A 323 1.71 3.34 -31.75
CA GLN A 323 1.64 3.08 -33.19
C GLN A 323 1.49 4.38 -33.99
N LEU A 324 0.63 5.31 -33.56
CA LEU A 324 0.44 6.59 -34.22
C LEU A 324 1.69 7.48 -34.15
N GLU A 325 2.41 7.50 -33.03
CA GLU A 325 3.68 8.23 -32.91
C GLU A 325 4.72 7.74 -33.93
N ASN A 326 4.80 6.42 -34.08
CA ASN A 326 5.65 5.77 -35.07
C ASN A 326 5.24 6.19 -36.49
N GLU A 327 3.95 6.10 -36.85
CA GLU A 327 3.45 6.54 -38.17
C GLU A 327 3.74 8.02 -38.47
N ILE A 328 3.63 8.89 -37.46
CA ILE A 328 3.98 10.31 -37.58
C ILE A 328 5.48 10.49 -37.84
N ALA A 329 6.34 9.73 -37.16
CA ALA A 329 7.79 9.77 -37.39
C ALA A 329 8.14 9.38 -38.84
N LEU A 330 7.51 8.32 -39.36
CA LEU A 330 7.64 7.95 -40.77
C LEU A 330 7.17 9.06 -41.72
N ALA A 331 5.98 9.61 -41.48
CA ALA A 331 5.42 10.65 -42.33
C ALA A 331 6.32 11.90 -42.38
N ARG A 332 6.95 12.26 -41.25
CA ARG A 332 7.93 13.35 -41.20
C ARG A 332 9.19 13.01 -42.01
N ALA A 333 9.75 11.81 -41.84
CA ALA A 333 10.94 11.38 -42.56
C ALA A 333 10.73 11.32 -44.09
N PHE A 334 9.56 10.87 -44.54
CA PHE A 334 9.19 10.92 -45.96
C PHE A 334 9.02 12.34 -46.49
N LYS A 335 8.43 13.24 -45.69
CA LYS A 335 8.18 14.62 -46.11
C LYS A 335 9.46 15.44 -46.20
N SER A 336 10.41 15.26 -45.28
CA SER A 336 11.65 16.05 -45.27
C SER A 336 12.70 15.51 -46.25
N ALA A 337 12.70 14.20 -46.50
CA ALA A 337 13.75 13.50 -47.25
C ALA A 337 15.18 13.71 -46.68
N MET A 338 15.29 14.15 -45.42
CA MET A 338 16.55 14.40 -44.74
C MET A 338 16.98 13.18 -43.94
N ALA A 339 18.27 12.84 -43.99
CA ALA A 339 18.82 11.68 -43.28
C ALA A 339 18.61 11.74 -41.75
N GLU A 340 18.58 12.95 -41.19
CA GLU A 340 18.39 13.20 -39.75
C GLU A 340 17.00 12.78 -39.24
N ASP A 341 15.96 12.93 -40.06
CA ASP A 341 14.60 12.54 -39.70
C ASP A 341 14.39 11.03 -39.83
N TRP A 342 15.08 10.38 -40.78
CA TRP A 342 15.10 8.93 -40.90
C TRP A 342 15.80 8.25 -39.71
N ALA A 343 16.73 8.94 -39.04
CA ALA A 343 17.39 8.43 -37.84
C ALA A 343 16.47 8.35 -36.61
N GLN A 344 15.35 9.09 -36.60
CA GLN A 344 14.36 9.08 -35.52
C GLN A 344 13.31 7.98 -35.69
N VAL A 345 13.28 7.30 -36.85
CA VAL A 345 12.33 6.23 -37.13
C VAL A 345 12.84 4.91 -36.54
N PRO A 346 12.01 4.16 -35.78
CA PRO A 346 12.40 2.85 -35.27
C PRO A 346 12.83 1.90 -36.40
N LEU A 347 13.98 1.24 -36.20
CA LEU A 347 14.63 0.36 -37.18
C LEU A 347 13.68 -0.74 -37.71
N GLN A 348 12.91 -1.35 -36.80
CA GLN A 348 11.93 -2.40 -37.13
C GLN A 348 10.90 -1.92 -38.13
N MET A 349 10.50 -0.66 -38.07
CA MET A 349 9.48 -0.11 -38.95
C MET A 349 10.05 0.25 -40.32
N VAL A 350 11.30 0.73 -40.37
CA VAL A 350 12.04 0.88 -41.64
C VAL A 350 12.17 -0.48 -42.34
N GLN A 351 12.46 -1.55 -41.61
CA GLN A 351 12.52 -2.90 -42.15
C GLN A 351 11.17 -3.38 -42.71
N GLN A 352 10.07 -3.19 -41.96
CA GLN A 352 8.72 -3.56 -42.43
C GLN A 352 8.32 -2.79 -43.68
N LEU A 353 8.63 -1.49 -43.73
CA LEU A 353 8.36 -0.65 -44.88
C LEU A 353 9.16 -1.10 -46.11
N LEU A 354 10.46 -1.37 -45.95
CA LEU A 354 11.31 -1.89 -47.03
C LEU A 354 10.79 -3.25 -47.54
N MET A 355 10.40 -4.17 -46.64
CA MET A 355 9.79 -5.44 -47.04
C MET A 355 8.46 -5.25 -47.81
N GLY A 356 7.64 -4.30 -47.38
CA GLY A 356 6.40 -3.94 -48.07
C GLY A 356 6.66 -3.38 -49.47
N LEU A 357 7.61 -2.45 -49.60
CA LEU A 357 8.03 -1.87 -50.88
C LEU A 357 8.65 -2.90 -51.81
N ILE A 358 9.44 -3.84 -51.30
CA ILE A 358 10.01 -4.95 -52.09
C ILE A 358 8.88 -5.83 -52.64
N ARG A 359 7.89 -6.19 -51.83
CA ARG A 359 6.73 -6.98 -52.27
C ARG A 359 5.90 -6.23 -53.31
N TRP A 360 5.66 -4.95 -53.07
CA TRP A 360 4.90 -4.08 -53.98
C TRP A 360 5.60 -3.89 -55.33
N ALA A 361 6.92 -3.64 -55.31
CA ALA A 361 7.73 -3.54 -56.52
C ALA A 361 7.78 -4.87 -57.28
N GLY A 362 7.83 -6.01 -56.56
CA GLY A 362 7.84 -7.34 -57.16
C GLY A 362 6.48 -7.82 -57.70
N SER A 363 5.35 -7.27 -57.22
CA SER A 363 4.00 -7.68 -57.65
C SER A 363 3.42 -6.85 -58.79
N SER A 364 4.11 -5.80 -59.23
CA SER A 364 3.57 -4.78 -60.14
C SER A 364 4.56 -4.50 -61.28
N ASP A 365 4.10 -4.00 -62.44
CA ASP A 365 4.95 -3.50 -63.56
C ASP A 365 5.82 -2.25 -63.19
N HIS A 366 5.98 -1.99 -61.89
CA HIS A 366 6.65 -0.82 -61.32
C HIS A 366 8.11 -1.10 -60.97
N ASN A 367 8.61 -2.32 -61.23
CA ASN A 367 10.02 -2.67 -61.07
C ASN A 367 10.88 -2.11 -62.20
N GLN A 368 10.96 -0.78 -62.27
CA GLN A 368 11.70 -0.08 -63.30
C GLN A 368 13.20 -0.31 -63.17
N GLN A 369 13.89 -0.28 -64.30
CA GLN A 369 15.34 -0.36 -64.39
C GLN A 369 15.92 1.05 -64.20
N VAL A 370 16.74 1.24 -63.18
CA VAL A 370 17.34 2.52 -62.81
C VAL A 370 18.87 2.37 -62.83
N PRO A 371 19.64 3.38 -63.31
CA PRO A 371 21.09 3.34 -63.22
C PRO A 371 21.55 3.20 -61.76
N ALA A 372 22.63 2.44 -61.55
CA ALA A 372 23.16 2.19 -60.22
C ALA A 372 23.57 3.50 -59.51
N PRO A 373 23.05 3.77 -58.30
CA PRO A 373 23.44 4.95 -57.52
C PRO A 373 24.95 5.00 -57.26
N SER A 374 25.53 6.20 -57.30
CA SER A 374 26.98 6.43 -57.14
C SER A 374 27.57 5.80 -55.87
N LEU A 375 26.81 5.80 -54.76
CA LEU A 375 27.18 5.18 -53.50
C LEU A 375 27.34 3.65 -53.58
N ILE A 376 26.56 2.98 -54.44
CA ILE A 376 26.65 1.54 -54.69
C ILE A 376 27.81 1.26 -55.65
N VAL A 377 27.96 2.07 -56.69
CA VAL A 377 29.06 1.95 -57.67
C VAL A 377 30.41 2.15 -57.00
N GLN A 378 30.53 3.04 -56.01
CA GLN A 378 31.75 3.20 -55.21
C GLN A 378 32.13 1.93 -54.42
N LYS A 379 31.14 1.17 -53.95
CA LYS A 379 31.35 -0.07 -53.19
C LYS A 379 31.50 -1.30 -54.09
N ALA A 380 30.93 -1.25 -55.30
CA ALA A 380 30.97 -2.32 -56.29
C ALA A 380 31.10 -1.71 -57.71
N PRO A 381 32.33 -1.37 -58.16
CA PRO A 381 32.58 -0.63 -59.41
C PRO A 381 32.04 -1.32 -60.67
N GLY A 382 31.95 -2.65 -60.65
CA GLY A 382 31.43 -3.45 -61.75
C GLY A 382 29.95 -3.24 -62.06
N LEU A 383 29.18 -2.64 -61.14
CA LEU A 383 27.76 -2.33 -61.35
C LEU A 383 27.51 -0.97 -62.01
N GLY A 384 28.56 -0.19 -62.32
CA GLY A 384 28.43 1.14 -62.92
C GLY A 384 27.82 1.16 -64.33
N TRP A 385 27.83 0.02 -65.02
CA TRP A 385 27.33 -0.15 -66.40
C TRP A 385 26.00 -0.93 -66.47
N SER A 386 25.54 -1.48 -65.34
CA SER A 386 24.31 -2.27 -65.25
C SER A 386 23.15 -1.42 -64.75
N SER A 387 21.99 -1.55 -65.39
CA SER A 387 20.74 -1.07 -64.84
C SER A 387 20.27 -2.02 -63.73
N LEU A 388 19.97 -1.48 -62.56
CA LEU A 388 19.48 -2.22 -61.40
C LEU A 388 17.97 -2.06 -61.32
N SER A 389 17.27 -3.13 -60.94
CA SER A 389 15.84 -2.99 -60.69
C SER A 389 15.60 -2.25 -59.36
N VAL A 390 14.49 -1.53 -59.26
CA VAL A 390 14.07 -0.88 -58.00
C VAL A 390 14.04 -1.90 -56.85
N THR A 391 13.66 -3.14 -57.14
CA THR A 391 13.65 -4.23 -56.16
C THR A 391 15.06 -4.57 -55.65
N ASP A 392 16.07 -4.59 -56.52
CA ASP A 392 17.46 -4.84 -56.11
C ASP A 392 18.02 -3.73 -55.21
N LEU A 393 17.65 -2.47 -55.49
CA LEU A 393 18.02 -1.32 -54.67
C LEU A 393 17.37 -1.36 -53.29
N LEU A 394 16.08 -1.73 -53.21
CA LEU A 394 15.36 -1.88 -51.95
C LEU A 394 15.87 -3.07 -51.13
N LEU A 395 16.22 -4.18 -51.79
CA LEU A 395 16.86 -5.33 -51.14
C LEU A 395 18.24 -4.96 -50.58
N TRP A 396 19.02 -4.18 -51.33
CA TRP A 396 20.31 -3.69 -50.84
C TRP A 396 20.16 -2.79 -49.61
N ALA A 397 19.17 -1.88 -49.62
CA ALA A 397 18.83 -1.06 -48.47
C ALA A 397 18.39 -1.91 -47.27
N LEU A 398 17.53 -2.91 -47.47
CA LEU A 398 17.10 -3.84 -46.42
C LEU A 398 18.30 -4.59 -45.81
N MET A 399 19.22 -5.08 -46.65
CA MET A 399 20.43 -5.76 -46.17
C MET A 399 21.33 -4.83 -45.34
N GLY A 400 21.33 -3.53 -45.61
CA GLY A 400 22.05 -2.52 -44.81
C GLY A 400 21.49 -2.33 -43.40
N VAL A 401 20.20 -2.60 -43.18
CA VAL A 401 19.44 -2.28 -41.97
C VAL A 401 19.13 -3.53 -41.13
N VAL A 402 19.32 -4.72 -41.69
CA VAL A 402 19.05 -6.03 -41.09
C VAL A 402 20.31 -6.59 -40.40
N THR A 403 20.14 -7.26 -39.26
CA THR A 403 21.26 -7.83 -38.47
C THR A 403 21.95 -8.99 -39.19
N ASN A 404 23.19 -9.31 -38.80
CA ASN A 404 23.96 -10.38 -39.46
C ASN A 404 23.31 -11.78 -39.38
N GLU A 405 22.46 -12.04 -38.38
CA GLU A 405 21.71 -13.30 -38.29
C GLU A 405 20.52 -13.34 -39.25
N GLU A 406 19.75 -12.26 -39.32
CA GLU A 406 18.62 -12.13 -40.23
C GLU A 406 19.06 -12.11 -41.71
N ARG A 407 20.26 -11.58 -42.02
CA ARG A 407 20.87 -11.66 -43.36
C ARG A 407 21.12 -13.10 -43.82
N LYS A 408 21.48 -14.00 -42.90
CA LYS A 408 21.71 -15.42 -43.23
C LYS A 408 20.38 -16.12 -43.56
N LEU A 409 19.30 -15.79 -42.85
CA LEU A 409 17.96 -16.33 -43.10
C LEU A 409 17.37 -15.85 -44.44
N LEU A 410 17.60 -14.59 -44.82
CA LEU A 410 17.13 -14.02 -46.09
C LEU A 410 17.91 -14.58 -47.30
N ASN A 411 19.23 -14.79 -47.17
CA ASN A 411 20.04 -15.38 -48.22
C ASN A 411 19.80 -16.89 -48.41
N GLY A 412 19.30 -17.60 -47.40
CA GLY A 412 18.97 -19.02 -47.46
C GLY A 412 17.64 -19.37 -48.13
N ARG A 413 16.84 -18.37 -48.55
CA ARG A 413 15.55 -18.55 -49.26
C ARG A 413 15.63 -18.26 -50.77
N ARG A 414 16.84 -18.09 -51.33
CA ARG A 414 17.04 -17.96 -52.79
C ARG A 414 17.07 -19.31 -53.47
#